data_AF-A0A349B9P4-F1
#
_entry.id   AF-A0A349B9P4-F1
#
_cell.length_a   1.000
_cell.length_b   1.000
_cell.length_c   1.000
_cell.angle_alpha   90.00
_cell.angle_beta   90.00
_cell.angle_gamma   90.00
#
_symmetry.space_group_name_H-M   'P 1'
#
loop_
_entity.id
_entity.type
_entity.pdbx_description
1 polymer ?
#
loop_
_entity_poly.entity_id
_entity_poly.type
_entity_poly.pdbx_seq_one_letter_code
_entity_poly.pdbx_strand_id
1 'polypeptide(L)'
;MRADRLVAVLLLLQQRSRVTAREVADELEISERTARRDLEALGLAGIPVYSQAGRGGGWRLVGGARTDLSGLTAAEARALFLVAGPASGGAPAVRSALRKLVGALPEPFRVEAESAAASLHVDNV
;
A
#
# COMPACT_ATOMS: atom_id res chain seq x y z
N MET A 1 19.58 -0.84 17.91
CA MET A 1 18.22 -0.26 17.99
C MET A 1 17.32 -0.95 16.95
N ARG A 2 15.97 -0.92 17.07
CA ARG A 2 15.06 -1.62 16.14
C ARG A 2 14.44 -0.71 15.08
N ALA A 3 14.00 0.49 15.47
CA ALA A 3 13.38 1.45 14.55
C ALA A 3 14.34 1.87 13.42
N ASP A 4 15.58 2.21 13.77
CA ASP A 4 16.63 2.63 12.82
C ASP A 4 16.91 1.56 11.77
N ARG A 5 16.82 0.28 12.16
CA ARG A 5 17.02 -0.84 11.24
C ARG A 5 15.82 -1.04 10.30
N LEU A 6 14.59 -0.84 10.78
CA LEU A 6 13.41 -0.81 9.91
C LEU A 6 13.48 0.33 8.90
N VAL A 7 13.97 1.51 9.32
CA VAL A 7 14.24 2.64 8.42
C VAL A 7 15.32 2.28 7.39
N ALA A 8 16.43 1.65 7.80
CA ALA A 8 17.47 1.21 6.88
C ALA A 8 16.96 0.18 5.85
N VAL A 9 16.16 -0.80 6.27
CA VAL A 9 15.51 -1.78 5.37
C VAL A 9 14.57 -1.06 4.38
N LEU A 10 13.80 -0.08 4.84
CA LEU A 10 12.91 0.71 3.98
C LEU A 10 13.68 1.54 2.95
N LEU A 11 14.78 2.19 3.34
CA LEU A 11 15.63 2.95 2.42
C LEU A 11 16.27 2.04 1.35
N LEU A 12 16.73 0.84 1.73
CA LEU A 12 17.26 -0.14 0.79
C LEU A 12 16.19 -0.59 -0.23
N LEU A 13 14.95 -0.80 0.22
CA LEU A 13 13.77 -1.10 -0.59
C LEU A 13 13.29 0.06 -1.49
N GLN A 14 13.66 1.30 -1.18
CA GLN A 14 13.40 2.47 -2.03
C GLN A 14 14.48 2.66 -3.09
N GLN A 15 15.76 2.43 -2.73
CA GLN A 15 16.90 2.51 -3.66
C GLN A 15 16.92 1.35 -4.66
N ARG A 16 16.53 0.14 -4.23
CA ARG A 16 16.51 -1.07 -5.05
C ARG A 16 15.07 -1.53 -5.25
N SER A 17 14.65 -1.72 -6.50
CA SER A 17 13.29 -2.15 -6.85
C SER A 17 12.89 -3.55 -6.35
N ARG A 18 13.87 -4.29 -5.81
CA ARG A 18 13.80 -5.61 -5.17
C ARG A 18 15.05 -5.82 -4.31
N VAL A 19 14.91 -6.49 -3.16
CA VAL A 19 16.01 -6.97 -2.31
C VAL A 19 15.70 -8.35 -1.75
N THR A 20 16.67 -9.25 -1.62
CA THR A 20 16.49 -10.51 -0.90
C THR A 20 16.71 -10.31 0.61
N ALA A 21 16.17 -11.20 1.44
CA ALA A 21 16.46 -11.17 2.88
C ALA A 21 17.94 -11.46 3.20
N ARG A 22 18.68 -12.03 2.24
CA ARG A 22 20.13 -12.19 2.30
C ARG A 22 20.87 -10.90 1.97
N GLU A 23 20.50 -10.20 0.90
CA GLU A 23 21.07 -8.88 0.60
C GLU A 23 20.82 -7.88 1.74
N VAL A 24 19.64 -7.90 2.36
CA VAL A 24 19.35 -7.10 3.57
C VAL A 24 20.20 -7.53 4.77
N ALA A 25 20.52 -8.82 4.89
CA ALA A 25 21.36 -9.34 5.96
C ALA A 25 22.83 -8.96 5.78
N ASP A 26 23.34 -9.11 4.56
CA ASP A 26 24.70 -8.80 4.16
C ASP A 26 24.96 -7.27 4.22
N GLU A 27 24.02 -6.44 3.78
CA GLU A 27 24.13 -4.96 3.79
C GLU A 27 24.01 -4.34 5.19
N LEU A 28 23.22 -4.94 6.09
CA LEU A 28 22.98 -4.42 7.44
C LEU A 28 23.73 -5.19 8.55
N GLU A 29 24.62 -6.10 8.17
CA GLU A 29 25.43 -6.95 9.07
C GLU A 29 24.58 -7.71 10.13
N ILE A 30 23.45 -8.27 9.70
CA ILE A 30 22.52 -9.04 10.56
C ILE A 30 22.31 -10.47 10.04
N SER A 31 21.72 -11.34 10.86
CA SER A 31 21.28 -12.65 10.36
C SER A 31 20.11 -12.52 9.38
N GLU A 32 20.00 -13.42 8.38
CA GLU A 32 18.83 -13.46 7.49
C GLU A 32 17.50 -13.68 8.24
N ARG A 33 17.53 -14.29 9.44
CA ARG A 33 16.35 -14.44 10.31
C ARG A 33 15.90 -13.10 10.87
N THR A 34 16.84 -12.22 11.20
CA THR A 34 16.57 -10.84 11.63
C THR A 34 16.03 -10.03 10.45
N ALA A 35 16.70 -10.10 9.28
CA ALA A 35 16.27 -9.43 8.06
C ALA A 35 14.84 -9.79 7.66
N ARG A 36 14.48 -11.08 7.60
CA ARG A 36 13.09 -11.53 7.35
C ARG A 36 12.10 -10.92 8.35
N ARG A 37 12.40 -10.96 9.65
CA ARG A 37 11.54 -10.38 10.70
C ARG A 37 11.36 -8.88 10.61
N ASP A 38 12.36 -8.14 10.12
CA ASP A 38 12.26 -6.70 9.93
C ASP A 38 11.45 -6.35 8.66
N LEU A 39 11.62 -7.12 7.58
CA LEU A 39 10.81 -7.03 6.37
C LEU A 39 9.32 -7.36 6.64
N GLU A 40 9.06 -8.41 7.43
CA GLU A 40 7.72 -8.74 7.95
C GLU A 40 7.16 -7.61 8.83
N ALA A 41 7.98 -7.02 9.70
CA ALA A 41 7.56 -5.94 10.59
C ALA A 41 7.22 -4.64 9.87
N LEU A 42 7.84 -4.35 8.72
CA LEU A 42 7.42 -3.25 7.83
C LEU A 42 5.98 -3.47 7.32
N GLY A 43 5.66 -4.69 6.86
CA GLY A 43 4.31 -5.05 6.45
C GLY A 43 3.28 -4.92 7.59
N LEU A 44 3.63 -5.38 8.79
CA LEU A 44 2.79 -5.23 9.99
C LEU A 44 2.65 -3.76 10.45
N ALA A 45 3.57 -2.88 10.05
CA ALA A 45 3.51 -1.44 10.30
C ALA A 45 2.78 -0.65 9.20
N GLY A 46 2.08 -1.33 8.27
CA GLY A 46 1.33 -0.70 7.18
C GLY A 46 2.19 -0.21 6.00
N ILE A 47 3.49 -0.50 5.99
CA ILE A 47 4.35 -0.25 4.82
C ILE A 47 4.05 -1.33 3.77
N PRO A 48 3.68 -0.97 2.53
CA PRO A 48 3.25 -1.94 1.52
C PRO A 48 4.47 -2.65 0.90
N VAL A 49 5.12 -3.51 1.67
CA VAL A 49 6.18 -4.42 1.25
C VAL A 49 5.63 -5.83 1.10
N TYR A 50 6.02 -6.54 0.06
CA TYR A 50 5.63 -7.93 -0.16
C TYR A 50 6.82 -8.78 -0.59
N SER A 51 6.74 -10.08 -0.29
CA SER A 51 7.73 -11.07 -0.72
C SER A 51 7.26 -11.82 -1.97
N GLN A 52 8.21 -12.17 -2.83
CA GLN A 52 8.03 -13.05 -3.99
C GLN A 52 8.98 -14.24 -3.84
N ALA A 53 8.44 -15.45 -3.91
CA ALA A 53 9.21 -16.69 -3.83
C ALA A 53 9.85 -17.09 -5.18
N GLY A 54 10.79 -18.04 -5.15
CA GLY A 54 11.43 -18.63 -6.33
C GLY A 54 12.79 -18.02 -6.70
N ARG A 55 13.37 -18.49 -7.82
CA ARG A 55 14.60 -17.92 -8.40
C ARG A 55 14.30 -16.49 -8.89
N GLY A 56 15.13 -15.51 -8.49
CA GLY A 56 14.82 -14.09 -8.70
C GLY A 56 13.75 -13.54 -7.75
N GLY A 57 13.34 -14.30 -6.74
CA GLY A 57 12.49 -13.84 -5.65
C GLY A 57 13.14 -12.74 -4.79
N GLY A 58 12.39 -12.21 -3.84
CA GLY A 58 12.82 -11.10 -2.99
C GLY A 58 11.63 -10.29 -2.47
N TRP A 59 11.95 -9.28 -1.69
CA TRP A 59 11.04 -8.30 -1.12
C TRP A 59 11.08 -7.01 -1.92
N ARG A 60 9.94 -6.33 -2.02
CA ARG A 60 9.85 -5.03 -2.68
C ARG A 60 8.64 -4.23 -2.23
N LEU A 61 8.72 -2.91 -2.39
CA LEU A 61 7.57 -2.03 -2.22
C LEU A 61 6.59 -2.16 -3.39
N VAL A 62 5.30 -2.05 -3.09
CA VAL A 62 4.22 -1.81 -4.05
C VAL A 62 4.35 -0.38 -4.61
N GLY A 63 3.77 -0.10 -5.79
CA GLY A 63 3.67 1.26 -6.36
C GLY A 63 4.93 1.87 -7.01
N GLY A 64 6.13 1.62 -6.48
CA GLY A 64 7.39 2.05 -7.10
C GLY A 64 7.48 3.56 -7.39
N ALA A 65 7.49 4.39 -6.34
CA ALA A 65 7.69 5.85 -6.39
C ALA A 65 6.67 6.68 -7.19
N ARG A 66 5.51 6.11 -7.60
CA ARG A 66 4.36 6.87 -8.11
C ARG A 66 3.07 6.49 -7.39
N THR A 67 2.17 7.48 -7.30
CA THR A 67 0.98 7.52 -6.45
C THR A 67 0.14 6.24 -6.53
N ASP A 68 0.23 5.45 -5.47
CA ASP A 68 -0.38 4.14 -5.29
C ASP A 68 -0.95 4.11 -3.87
N LEU A 69 -2.23 3.74 -3.72
CA LEU A 69 -2.94 3.78 -2.44
C LEU A 69 -2.87 2.44 -1.67
N SER A 70 -1.90 1.58 -1.96
CA SER A 70 -1.64 0.31 -1.25
C SER A 70 -1.38 0.44 0.25
N GLY A 71 -1.12 1.65 0.75
CA GLY A 71 -1.09 1.95 2.19
C GLY A 71 -2.48 2.08 2.86
N LEU A 72 -3.58 2.16 2.10
CA LEU A 72 -4.93 2.13 2.64
C LEU A 72 -5.43 0.68 2.74
N THR A 73 -5.85 0.28 3.94
CA THR A 73 -6.63 -0.94 4.12
C THR A 73 -8.02 -0.80 3.47
N ALA A 74 -8.66 -1.93 3.17
CA ALA A 74 -10.03 -1.93 2.65
C ALA A 74 -11.04 -1.27 3.63
N ALA A 75 -10.76 -1.26 4.93
CA ALA A 75 -11.60 -0.58 5.93
C ALA A 75 -11.44 0.94 5.86
N GLU A 76 -10.22 1.46 5.76
CA GLU A 76 -9.94 2.89 5.63
C GLU A 76 -10.44 3.42 4.28
N ALA A 77 -10.27 2.66 3.19
CA ALA A 77 -10.85 2.96 1.90
C ALA A 77 -12.38 3.10 2.00
N ARG A 78 -13.09 2.09 2.55
CA ARG A 78 -14.56 2.16 2.76
C ARG A 78 -14.96 3.37 3.62
N ALA A 79 -14.25 3.65 4.70
CA ALA A 79 -14.52 4.81 5.56
C ALA A 79 -14.40 6.13 4.78
N LEU A 80 -13.38 6.28 3.94
CA LEU A 80 -13.23 7.44 3.06
C LEU A 80 -14.38 7.56 2.05
N PHE A 81 -14.82 6.46 1.42
CA PHE A 81 -15.96 6.46 0.50
C PHE A 81 -17.28 6.78 1.21
N LEU A 82 -17.51 6.29 2.43
CA LEU A 82 -18.71 6.58 3.22
C LEU A 82 -18.78 8.06 3.64
N VAL A 83 -17.66 8.67 4.01
CA VAL A 83 -17.60 10.09 4.41
C VAL A 83 -17.68 11.04 3.20
N ALA A 84 -16.96 10.74 2.11
CA ALA A 84 -16.88 11.62 0.95
C ALA A 84 -17.98 11.38 -0.11
N GLY A 85 -18.63 10.22 -0.09
CA GLY A 85 -19.70 9.83 -1.00
C GLY A 85 -20.87 10.83 -1.05
N PRO A 86 -21.50 11.18 0.10
CA PRO A 86 -22.60 12.15 0.14
C PRO A 86 -22.22 13.52 -0.44
N ALA A 87 -21.00 14.00 -0.14
CA ALA A 87 -20.51 15.30 -0.64
C ALA A 87 -20.21 15.30 -2.16
N SER A 88 -20.05 14.13 -2.79
CA SER A 88 -19.74 14.03 -4.22
C SER A 88 -20.82 14.62 -5.13
N GLY A 89 -22.08 14.67 -4.65
CA GLY A 89 -23.22 15.31 -5.29
C GLY A 89 -22.95 16.77 -5.62
N GLY A 90 -22.73 17.59 -4.60
CA GLY A 90 -22.55 19.05 -4.70
C GLY A 90 -21.11 19.54 -4.90
N ALA A 91 -20.08 18.69 -4.73
CA ALA A 91 -18.68 19.10 -4.84
C ALA A 91 -17.94 18.36 -5.99
N PRO A 92 -17.77 18.99 -7.18
CA PRO A 92 -17.08 18.37 -8.33
C PRO A 92 -15.65 17.92 -8.04
N ALA A 93 -14.94 18.63 -7.16
CA ALA A 93 -13.60 18.26 -6.71
C ALA A 93 -13.59 16.92 -5.94
N VAL A 94 -14.58 16.70 -5.05
CA VAL A 94 -14.73 15.45 -4.29
C VAL A 94 -15.02 14.29 -5.25
N ARG A 95 -15.92 14.49 -6.21
CA ARG A 95 -16.22 13.50 -7.27
C ARG A 95 -15.01 13.17 -8.16
N SER A 96 -14.12 14.13 -8.40
CA SER A 96 -12.85 13.91 -9.10
C SER A 96 -11.84 13.13 -8.23
N ALA A 97 -11.76 13.47 -6.94
CA ALA A 97 -10.91 12.77 -5.98
C ALA A 97 -11.33 11.30 -5.83
N LEU A 98 -12.61 11.01 -5.57
CA LEU A 98 -13.13 9.64 -5.45
C LEU A 98 -12.80 8.76 -6.67
N ARG A 99 -12.96 9.28 -7.90
CA ARG A 99 -12.57 8.54 -9.13
C ARG A 99 -11.07 8.25 -9.19
N LYS A 100 -10.22 9.17 -8.74
CA LYS A 100 -8.77 8.95 -8.65
C LYS A 100 -8.40 7.96 -7.54
N LEU A 101 -9.15 7.94 -6.43
CA LEU A 101 -8.98 6.93 -5.39
C LEU A 101 -9.29 5.53 -5.94
N VAL A 102 -10.43 5.33 -6.62
CA VAL A 102 -10.76 4.04 -7.29
C VAL A 102 -9.62 3.60 -8.22
N GLY A 103 -9.15 4.51 -9.09
CA GLY A 103 -8.08 4.20 -10.05
C GLY A 103 -6.69 3.96 -9.44
N ALA A 104 -6.47 4.29 -8.16
CA ALA A 104 -5.22 4.08 -7.44
C ALA A 104 -5.31 3.00 -6.35
N LEU A 105 -6.47 2.35 -6.19
CA LEU A 105 -6.61 1.15 -5.36
C LEU A 105 -6.02 -0.09 -6.06
N PRO A 106 -5.39 -1.01 -5.33
CA PRO A 106 -4.92 -2.28 -5.88
C PRO A 106 -6.06 -3.08 -6.53
N GLU A 107 -5.76 -3.78 -7.64
CA GLU A 107 -6.73 -4.54 -8.47
C GLU A 107 -7.80 -5.34 -7.69
N PRO A 108 -7.45 -6.11 -6.64
CA PRO A 108 -8.43 -6.92 -5.89
C PRO A 108 -9.55 -6.10 -5.24
N PHE A 109 -9.32 -4.81 -4.98
CA PHE A 109 -10.27 -3.92 -4.32
C PHE A 109 -11.01 -2.99 -5.29
N ARG A 110 -10.63 -2.96 -6.58
CA ARG A 110 -11.26 -2.08 -7.56
C ARG A 110 -12.71 -2.44 -7.81
N VAL A 111 -13.03 -3.71 -8.05
CA VAL A 111 -14.41 -4.15 -8.35
C VAL A 111 -15.37 -3.83 -7.20
N GLU A 112 -14.92 -3.93 -5.95
CA GLU A 112 -15.73 -3.61 -4.77
C GLU A 112 -15.79 -2.09 -4.48
N ALA A 113 -14.74 -1.34 -4.80
CA ALA A 113 -14.76 0.12 -4.72
C ALA A 113 -15.56 0.75 -5.87
N GLU A 114 -15.56 0.14 -7.06
CA GLU A 114 -16.37 0.51 -8.22
C GLU A 114 -17.86 0.22 -7.96
N SER A 115 -18.20 -0.93 -7.38
CA SER A 115 -19.58 -1.22 -6.98
C SER A 115 -20.06 -0.27 -5.87
N ALA A 116 -19.23 0.01 -4.87
CA ALA A 116 -19.53 1.00 -3.83
C ALA A 116 -19.65 2.44 -4.38
N ALA A 117 -18.82 2.81 -5.35
CA ALA A 117 -18.90 4.11 -6.03
C ALA A 117 -20.10 4.21 -6.98
N ALA A 118 -20.54 3.10 -7.58
CA ALA A 118 -21.74 3.01 -8.42
C ALA A 118 -23.04 2.96 -7.60
N SER A 119 -23.00 2.38 -6.39
CA SER A 119 -24.14 2.38 -5.45
C SER A 119 -24.35 3.73 -4.76
N LEU A 120 -23.51 4.74 -5.02
CA LEU A 120 -23.76 6.14 -4.66
C LEU A 120 -24.82 6.77 -5.58
N HIS A 121 -25.99 6.13 -5.69
CA HIS A 121 -27.21 6.82 -6.09
C HIS A 121 -27.73 7.53 -4.83
N VAL A 122 -27.43 8.82 -4.73
CA VAL A 122 -28.11 9.69 -3.76
C VAL A 122 -29.50 9.94 -4.33
N ASP A 123 -30.51 9.25 -3.79
CA ASP A 123 -31.90 9.65 -3.99
C ASP A 123 -32.04 11.09 -3.49
N ASN A 124 -32.23 12.01 -4.42
CA ASN A 124 -32.29 13.43 -4.15
C ASN A 124 -33.74 13.92 -4.28
N VAL A 125 -34.59 13.44 -3.36
CA VAL A 125 -35.96 13.89 -3.09
C VAL A 125 -36.18 13.92 -1.58
#